data_AF-A0A7S2F9H9-F1
#
_entry.id   AF-A0A7S2F9H9-F1
#
_cell.length_a   1.000
_cell.length_b   1.000
_cell.length_c   1.000
_cell.angle_alpha   90.00
_cell.angle_beta   90.00
_cell.angle_gamma   90.00
#
_symmetry.space_group_name_H-M   'P 1'
#
loop_
_entity.id
_entity.type
_entity.pdbx_description
1 polymer ?
#
loop_
_entity_poly.entity_id
_entity_poly.type
_entity_poly.pdbx_seq_one_letter_code
_entity_poly.pdbx_strand_id
1 'polypeptide(L)'
;PITGKPIPGPFYAKGATWDTTFGKMASAYEECRAECSGIYLCLEQQVLTIFGHEATTHETGVHDIVYINWLLMVRAGLTGLEFYTPETCEWRQAHMRARYVILRVLLEAGQGFVEIQKVTGEDGEPDLVVRMDRTKVPTV
;
A
#
# COMPACT_ATOMS: atom_id res chain seq x y z
N PRO A 1 -17.27 -4.35 13.95
CA PRO A 1 -17.94 -4.17 12.64
C PRO A 1 -17.84 -5.41 11.73
N ILE A 2 -16.66 -6.02 11.58
CA ILE A 2 -16.41 -7.13 10.63
C ILE A 2 -17.36 -8.33 10.82
N THR A 3 -17.57 -8.79 12.05
CA THR A 3 -18.41 -9.96 12.33
C THR A 3 -19.82 -9.61 12.82
N GLY A 4 -20.09 -8.33 13.11
CA GLY A 4 -21.33 -7.87 13.75
C GLY A 4 -21.61 -8.44 15.16
N LYS A 5 -20.70 -9.25 15.72
CA LYS A 5 -20.88 -9.95 17.00
C LYS A 5 -20.07 -9.27 18.11
N PRO A 6 -20.45 -9.45 19.39
CA PRO A 6 -19.60 -9.11 20.52
C PRO A 6 -18.23 -9.78 20.40
N ILE A 7 -17.17 -9.10 20.83
CA ILE A 7 -15.82 -9.65 20.78
C ILE A 7 -15.74 -10.79 21.80
N PRO A 8 -15.44 -12.04 21.38
CA PRO A 8 -15.26 -13.13 22.33
C PRO A 8 -13.95 -12.88 23.09
N GLY A 9 -14.05 -12.68 24.41
CA GLY A 9 -12.89 -12.53 25.28
C GLY A 9 -12.21 -13.87 25.61
N PRO A 10 -10.98 -13.84 26.17
CA PRO A 10 -10.21 -12.65 26.57
C PRO A 10 -9.44 -11.99 25.41
N PHE A 11 -9.08 -10.71 25.60
CA PHE A 11 -8.23 -9.92 24.70
C PHE A 11 -6.73 -10.29 24.87
N TYR A 12 -5.81 -9.33 24.77
CA TYR A 12 -4.40 -9.55 25.12
C TYR A 12 -4.27 -10.11 26.54
N ALA A 13 -3.53 -11.22 26.67
CA ALA A 13 -3.21 -11.82 27.96
C ALA A 13 -2.35 -10.86 28.81
N LYS A 14 -2.34 -11.06 30.13
CA LYS A 14 -1.47 -10.26 31.03
C LYS A 14 -0.01 -10.40 30.60
N GLY A 15 0.64 -9.27 30.33
CA GLY A 15 2.03 -9.21 29.88
C GLY A 15 2.23 -9.41 28.38
N ALA A 16 1.18 -9.70 27.61
CA ALA A 16 1.26 -9.75 26.16
C ALA A 16 1.33 -8.33 25.58
N THR A 17 2.22 -8.15 24.60
CA THR A 17 2.34 -6.97 23.74
C THR A 17 1.98 -7.33 22.30
N TRP A 18 1.84 -6.31 21.44
CA TRP A 18 1.71 -6.47 19.99
C TRP A 18 2.78 -7.42 19.43
N ASP A 19 4.05 -7.15 19.71
CA ASP A 19 5.18 -7.93 19.20
C ASP A 19 5.14 -9.39 19.66
N THR A 20 4.82 -9.64 20.93
CA THR A 20 4.73 -11.02 21.45
C THR A 20 3.54 -11.79 20.90
N THR A 21 2.46 -11.10 20.50
CA THR A 21 1.22 -11.72 20.01
C THR A 21 1.31 -12.01 18.51
N PHE A 22 1.87 -11.09 17.73
CA PHE A 22 1.97 -11.19 16.27
C PHE A 22 3.32 -11.71 15.77
N GLY A 23 4.32 -11.82 16.65
CA GLY A 23 5.63 -12.42 16.38
C GLY A 23 6.31 -11.81 15.16
N LYS A 24 6.80 -12.68 14.26
CA LYS A 24 7.53 -12.26 13.04
C LYS A 24 6.72 -11.37 12.09
N MET A 25 5.39 -11.31 12.22
CA MET A 25 4.55 -10.47 11.36
C MET A 25 4.24 -9.10 11.98
N ALA A 26 4.49 -8.91 13.28
CA ALA A 26 4.11 -7.73 14.05
C ALA A 26 4.51 -6.43 13.33
N SER A 27 5.80 -6.28 12.98
CA SER A 27 6.29 -5.07 12.33
C SER A 27 5.66 -4.87 10.94
N ALA A 28 5.73 -5.88 10.06
CA ALA A 28 5.23 -5.72 8.69
C ALA A 28 3.71 -5.49 8.62
N TYR A 29 2.95 -6.08 9.55
CA TYR A 29 1.51 -5.87 9.63
C TYR A 29 1.19 -4.44 10.08
N GLU A 30 1.89 -3.94 11.11
CA GLU A 30 1.68 -2.59 11.60
C GLU A 30 2.13 -1.52 10.60
N GLU A 31 3.25 -1.74 9.91
CA GLU A 31 3.67 -0.86 8.81
C GLU A 31 2.64 -0.85 7.66
N CYS A 32 2.05 -2.01 7.34
CA CYS A 32 0.97 -2.09 6.34
C CYS A 32 -0.24 -1.27 6.78
N ARG A 33 -0.65 -1.36 8.05
CA ARG A 33 -1.74 -0.56 8.60
C ARG A 33 -1.42 0.94 8.53
N ALA A 34 -0.19 1.34 8.85
CA ALA A 34 0.24 2.73 8.84
C ALA A 34 0.28 3.30 7.41
N GLU A 35 0.90 2.60 6.46
CA GLU A 35 0.97 2.99 5.04
C GLU A 35 -0.43 3.06 4.42
N CYS A 36 -1.31 2.08 4.70
CA CYS A 36 -2.73 2.10 4.29
C CYS A 36 -3.45 3.35 4.81
N SER A 37 -3.20 3.73 6.07
CA SER A 37 -3.80 4.94 6.65
C SER A 37 -3.36 6.19 5.89
N GLY A 38 -2.08 6.25 5.49
CA GLY A 38 -1.53 7.36 4.70
C GLY A 38 -2.17 7.49 3.32
N ILE A 39 -2.19 6.41 2.53
CA ILE A 39 -2.79 6.43 1.18
C ILE A 39 -4.31 6.64 1.21
N TYR A 40 -4.99 6.16 2.26
CA TYR A 40 -6.42 6.40 2.45
C TYR A 40 -6.72 7.86 2.79
N LEU A 41 -6.04 8.41 3.80
CA LEU A 41 -6.31 9.78 4.28
C LEU A 41 -5.79 10.86 3.34
N CYS A 42 -4.84 10.57 2.43
CA CYS A 42 -4.42 11.55 1.43
C CYS A 42 -5.52 11.93 0.42
N LEU A 43 -6.64 11.21 0.40
CA LEU A 43 -7.83 11.56 -0.38
C LEU A 43 -8.63 12.69 0.28
N GLU A 44 -8.42 12.96 1.58
CA GLU A 44 -9.15 13.97 2.33
C GLU A 44 -8.61 15.37 2.03
N GLN A 45 -9.45 16.23 1.44
CA GLN A 45 -9.05 17.59 1.05
C GLN A 45 -8.54 18.41 2.24
N GLN A 46 -9.08 18.19 3.45
CA GLN A 46 -8.60 18.88 4.66
C GLN A 46 -7.15 18.50 5.00
N VAL A 47 -6.77 17.23 4.80
CA VAL A 47 -5.38 16.79 4.99
C VAL A 47 -4.49 17.49 3.97
N LEU A 48 -4.87 17.51 2.69
CA LEU A 48 -4.10 18.17 1.64
C LEU A 48 -3.93 19.68 1.90
N THR A 49 -4.98 20.36 2.37
CA THR A 49 -4.93 21.77 2.76
C THR A 49 -3.95 22.04 3.89
N ILE A 50 -3.85 21.16 4.90
CA ILE A 50 -2.86 21.29 5.99
C ILE A 50 -1.42 21.29 5.42
N PHE A 51 -1.17 20.51 4.36
CA PHE A 51 0.11 20.45 3.67
C PHE A 51 0.28 21.52 2.57
N GLY A 52 -0.65 22.48 2.44
CA GLY A 52 -0.55 23.59 1.49
C GLY A 52 -1.06 23.28 0.07
N HIS A 53 -1.85 22.21 -0.10
CA HIS A 53 -2.39 21.77 -1.39
C HIS A 53 -3.92 21.99 -1.46
N GLU A 54 -4.34 23.24 -1.64
CA GLU A 54 -5.75 23.61 -1.80
C GLU A 54 -6.24 23.39 -3.24
N ALA A 55 -7.46 22.87 -3.39
CA ALA A 55 -8.07 22.64 -4.71
C ALA A 55 -8.19 23.92 -5.57
N THR A 56 -8.32 25.08 -4.93
CA THR A 56 -8.47 26.39 -5.58
C THR A 56 -7.18 26.97 -6.14
N THR A 57 -6.01 26.50 -5.71
CA THR A 57 -4.71 27.01 -6.19
C THR A 57 -4.16 26.20 -7.36
N HIS A 58 -4.54 24.93 -7.47
CA HIS A 58 -4.04 24.01 -8.49
C HIS A 58 -5.08 22.94 -8.83
N GLU A 59 -6.07 23.27 -9.68
CA GLU A 59 -7.11 22.31 -10.11
C GLU A 59 -6.52 20.98 -10.61
N THR A 60 -5.33 20.97 -11.22
CA THR A 60 -4.62 19.74 -11.62
C THR A 60 -3.60 19.24 -10.60
N GLY A 61 -2.91 20.13 -9.87
CA GLY A 61 -1.75 19.79 -9.04
C GLY A 61 -2.10 19.03 -7.75
N VAL A 62 -3.27 19.28 -7.15
CA VAL A 62 -3.71 18.53 -5.97
C VAL A 62 -4.01 17.07 -6.33
N HIS A 63 -4.67 16.85 -7.49
CA HIS A 63 -4.92 15.50 -8.00
C HIS A 63 -3.64 14.77 -8.41
N ASP A 64 -2.59 15.49 -8.81
CA ASP A 64 -1.29 14.91 -9.12
C ASP A 64 -0.58 14.35 -7.88
N ILE A 65 -0.63 15.04 -6.74
CA ILE A 65 0.03 14.58 -5.52
C ILE A 65 -0.59 13.28 -5.02
N VAL A 66 -1.91 13.21 -4.96
CA VAL A 66 -2.64 11.99 -4.58
C VAL A 66 -2.27 10.85 -5.54
N TYR A 67 -2.39 11.09 -6.84
CA TYR A 67 -2.08 10.08 -7.84
C TYR A 67 -0.64 9.57 -7.74
N ILE A 68 0.35 10.47 -7.60
CA ILE A 68 1.76 10.11 -7.48
C ILE A 68 2.03 9.36 -6.18
N ASN A 69 1.40 9.74 -5.07
CA ASN A 69 1.53 9.03 -3.80
C ASN A 69 1.09 7.55 -3.94
N TRP A 70 -0.07 7.32 -4.56
CA TRP A 70 -0.58 5.98 -4.86
C TRP A 70 0.31 5.22 -5.86
N LEU A 71 0.78 5.89 -6.93
CA LEU A 71 1.64 5.25 -7.92
C LEU A 71 2.99 4.85 -7.33
N LEU A 72 3.57 5.68 -6.45
CA LEU A 72 4.78 5.36 -5.72
C LEU A 72 4.58 4.16 -4.79
N MET A 73 3.42 4.03 -4.14
CA MET A 73 3.07 2.85 -3.33
C MET A 73 3.06 1.56 -4.17
N VAL A 74 2.36 1.58 -5.31
CA VAL A 74 2.28 0.44 -6.24
C VAL A 74 3.66 0.07 -6.77
N ARG A 75 4.45 1.05 -7.22
CA ARG A 75 5.82 0.84 -7.69
C ARG A 75 6.70 0.27 -6.58
N ALA A 76 6.61 0.81 -5.37
CA ALA A 76 7.39 0.34 -4.23
C ALA A 76 7.02 -1.09 -3.82
N GLY A 77 5.76 -1.49 -3.96
CA GLY A 77 5.33 -2.87 -3.79
C GLY A 77 5.99 -3.82 -4.79
N LEU A 78 6.15 -3.40 -6.05
CA LEU A 78 6.81 -4.20 -7.08
C LEU A 78 8.31 -4.30 -6.82
N THR A 79 9.00 -3.17 -6.61
CA THR A 79 10.44 -3.16 -6.31
C THR A 79 10.74 -3.83 -4.97
N GLY A 80 9.76 -3.89 -4.06
CA GLY A 80 9.87 -4.60 -2.80
C GLY A 80 10.21 -6.10 -2.95
N LEU A 81 9.91 -6.71 -4.10
CA LEU A 81 10.30 -8.10 -4.39
C LEU A 81 11.81 -8.35 -4.27
N GLU A 82 12.65 -7.32 -4.43
CA GLU A 82 14.09 -7.40 -4.16
C GLU A 82 14.40 -7.89 -2.73
N PHE A 83 13.51 -7.62 -1.78
CA PHE A 83 13.64 -7.95 -0.36
C PHE A 83 12.97 -9.28 0.03
N TYR A 84 12.37 -9.98 -0.93
CA TYR A 84 11.87 -11.34 -0.73
C TYR A 84 12.96 -12.36 -1.07
N THR A 85 13.10 -13.40 -0.25
CA THR A 85 13.99 -14.54 -0.52
C THR A 85 13.15 -15.73 -0.99
N PRO A 86 13.18 -16.10 -2.29
CA PRO A 86 12.40 -17.23 -2.78
C PRO A 86 12.73 -18.56 -2.08
N GLU A 87 14.00 -18.79 -1.75
CA GLU A 87 14.49 -20.06 -1.21
C GLU A 87 13.98 -20.33 0.21
N THR A 88 13.85 -19.28 1.02
CA THR A 88 13.34 -19.38 2.41
C THR A 88 11.88 -18.97 2.54
N CYS A 89 11.30 -18.39 1.48
CA CYS A 89 9.98 -17.76 1.50
C CYS A 89 9.84 -16.67 2.57
N GLU A 90 10.94 -15.98 2.89
CA GLU A 90 10.96 -14.93 3.91
C GLU A 90 11.17 -13.54 3.31
N TRP A 91 10.54 -12.56 3.95
CA TRP A 91 10.76 -11.15 3.67
C TRP A 91 11.84 -10.60 4.60
N ARG A 92 12.82 -9.90 4.04
CA ARG A 92 13.95 -9.34 4.79
C ARG A 92 13.74 -7.91 5.28
N GLN A 93 12.67 -7.23 4.82
CA GLN A 93 12.36 -5.84 5.18
C GLN A 93 10.83 -5.68 5.38
N ALA A 94 10.44 -5.17 6.55
CA ALA A 94 9.04 -5.11 6.99
C ALA A 94 8.16 -4.18 6.11
N HIS A 95 8.63 -2.98 5.80
CA HIS A 95 7.95 -1.99 4.97
C HIS A 95 7.79 -2.48 3.51
N MET A 96 8.77 -3.17 2.94
CA MET A 96 8.71 -3.70 1.58
C MET A 96 7.72 -4.86 1.50
N ARG A 97 7.66 -5.69 2.53
CA ARG A 97 6.58 -6.68 2.68
C ARG A 97 5.22 -6.00 2.76
N ALA A 98 5.09 -4.95 3.56
CA ALA A 98 3.85 -4.18 3.69
C ALA A 98 3.39 -3.60 2.34
N ARG A 99 4.28 -2.90 1.64
CA ARG A 99 4.02 -2.30 0.32
C ARG A 99 3.67 -3.34 -0.73
N TYR A 100 4.32 -4.50 -0.70
CA TYR A 100 3.95 -5.63 -1.57
C TYR A 100 2.55 -6.15 -1.25
N VAL A 101 2.18 -6.29 0.04
CA VAL A 101 0.82 -6.68 0.44
C VAL A 101 -0.20 -5.65 -0.06
N ILE A 102 0.08 -4.35 0.08
CA ILE A 102 -0.80 -3.29 -0.45
C ILE A 102 -0.95 -3.44 -1.97
N LEU A 103 0.15 -3.57 -2.71
CA LEU A 103 0.12 -3.83 -4.16
C LEU A 103 -0.77 -5.04 -4.50
N ARG A 104 -0.65 -6.14 -3.76
CA ARG A 104 -1.47 -7.35 -3.97
C ARG A 104 -2.97 -7.08 -3.76
N VAL A 105 -3.34 -6.29 -2.75
CA VAL A 105 -4.74 -5.90 -2.52
C VAL A 105 -5.27 -5.04 -3.67
N LEU A 106 -4.48 -4.08 -4.17
CA LEU A 106 -4.90 -3.22 -5.29
C LEU A 106 -5.04 -4.00 -6.61
N LEU A 107 -4.18 -5.00 -6.84
CA LEU A 107 -4.32 -5.94 -7.95
C LEU A 107 -5.58 -6.81 -7.80
N GLU A 108 -5.88 -7.27 -6.58
CA GLU A 108 -7.05 -8.10 -6.28
C GLU A 108 -8.37 -7.34 -6.44
N ALA A 109 -8.39 -6.03 -6.18
CA ALA A 109 -9.56 -5.17 -6.43
C ALA A 109 -10.00 -5.18 -7.91
N GLY A 110 -9.07 -5.49 -8.82
CA GLY A 110 -9.35 -5.72 -10.23
C GLY A 110 -9.80 -4.46 -10.95
N GLN A 111 -10.80 -4.60 -11.84
CA GLN A 111 -11.41 -3.50 -12.59
C GLN A 111 -10.42 -2.69 -13.46
N GLY A 112 -9.25 -3.25 -13.77
CA GLY A 112 -8.17 -2.54 -14.45
C GLY A 112 -7.67 -1.32 -13.66
N PHE A 113 -7.69 -1.39 -12.32
CA PHE A 113 -7.15 -0.33 -11.48
C PHE A 113 -5.63 -0.31 -11.49
N VAL A 114 -5.00 -1.46 -11.20
CA VAL A 114 -3.55 -1.65 -11.25
C VAL A 114 -3.22 -2.83 -12.15
N GLU A 115 -2.21 -2.66 -13.00
CA GLU A 115 -1.67 -3.72 -13.85
C GLU A 115 -0.15 -3.69 -13.86
N ILE A 116 0.46 -4.88 -13.96
CA ILE A 116 1.91 -5.03 -14.15
C ILE A 116 2.11 -5.78 -15.46
N GLN A 117 2.79 -5.13 -16.41
CA GLN A 117 3.01 -5.66 -17.75
C GLN A 117 4.49 -5.95 -17.94
N LYS A 118 4.82 -7.13 -18.45
CA LYS A 118 6.18 -7.44 -18.90
C LYS A 118 6.42 -6.79 -20.25
N VAL A 119 7.55 -6.11 -20.39
CA VAL A 119 7.98 -5.47 -21.62
C VAL A 119 9.45 -5.78 -21.89
N THR A 120 9.96 -5.34 -23.03
CA THR A 120 11.40 -5.32 -23.33
C THR A 120 11.85 -3.88 -23.28
N GLY A 121 12.92 -3.60 -22.52
CA GLY A 121 13.51 -2.28 -22.40
C GLY A 121 14.11 -1.79 -23.72
N GLU A 122 14.42 -0.50 -23.79
CA GLU A 122 15.10 0.09 -24.95
C GLU A 122 16.51 -0.49 -25.17
N ASP A 123 17.08 -1.08 -24.13
CA ASP A 123 18.35 -1.82 -24.13
C ASP A 123 18.23 -3.26 -24.64
N GLY A 124 17.01 -3.75 -24.89
CA GLY A 124 16.74 -5.12 -25.33
C GLY A 124 16.56 -6.13 -24.20
N GLU A 125 16.67 -5.72 -22.94
CA GLU A 125 16.57 -6.61 -21.77
C GLU A 125 15.12 -6.71 -21.22
N PRO A 126 14.78 -7.72 -20.40
CA PRO A 126 13.47 -7.83 -19.79
C PRO A 126 13.18 -6.69 -18.80
N ASP A 127 12.02 -6.06 -18.93
CA ASP A 127 11.59 -4.95 -18.05
C ASP A 127 10.09 -5.05 -17.68
N LEU A 128 9.63 -4.20 -16.78
CA LEU A 128 8.27 -4.16 -16.25
C LEU A 128 7.69 -2.74 -16.30
N VAL A 129 6.45 -2.62 -16.76
CA VAL A 129 5.67 -1.38 -16.65
C VAL A 129 4.54 -1.57 -15.65
N VAL A 130 4.50 -0.69 -14.64
CA VAL A 130 3.36 -0.55 -13.73
C VAL A 130 2.39 0.48 -14.33
N ARG A 131 1.12 0.08 -14.50
CA ARG A 131 0.04 0.99 -14.91
C ARG A 131 -0.97 1.10 -13.78
N MET A 132 -1.39 2.33 -13.48
CA MET A 132 -2.44 2.61 -12.50
C MET A 132 -3.43 3.62 -13.10
N ASP A 133 -4.71 3.29 -13.05
CA ASP A 133 -5.78 4.16 -13.55
C ASP A 133 -6.13 5.23 -12.50
N ARG A 134 -5.76 6.48 -12.79
CA ARG A 134 -6.02 7.63 -11.91
C ARG A 134 -7.49 7.79 -11.55
N THR A 135 -8.40 7.51 -12.48
CA THR A 135 -9.84 7.73 -12.28
C THR A 135 -10.44 6.76 -11.26
N LYS A 136 -9.75 5.66 -10.97
CA LYS A 136 -10.20 4.60 -10.08
C LYS A 136 -9.69 4.72 -8.64
N VAL A 137 -8.68 5.57 -8.39
CA VAL A 137 -8.16 5.83 -7.04
C VAL A 137 -9.25 6.11 -5.99
N PRO A 138 -10.30 6.93 -6.27
CA PRO A 138 -11.37 7.17 -5.28
C PRO A 138 -12.54 6.16 -5.35
N THR A 139 -12.56 5.23 -6.32
CA THR A 139 -13.75 4.40 -6.61
C THR A 139 -13.55 2.89 -6.56
N VAL A 140 -12.31 2.41 -6.55
CA VAL A 140 -11.92 0.98 -6.53
C VAL A 140 -10.93 0.75 -5.41
#